data_AF-A0A351D242-F1
#
_entry.id   AF-A0A351D242-F1
#
_cell.length_a   1.000
_cell.length_b   1.000
_cell.length_c   1.000
_cell.angle_alpha   90.00
_cell.angle_beta   90.00
_cell.angle_gamma   90.00
#
_symmetry.space_group_name_H-M   'P 1'
#
loop_
_entity.id
_entity.type
_entity.pdbx_description
1 polymer ?
#
loop_
_entity_poly.entity_id
_entity_poly.type
_entity_poly.pdbx_seq_one_letter_code
_entity_poly.pdbx_strand_id
1 'polypeptide(L)'
;MFDPVDVVCFDLDDTLWPCRPVLERAEQTVFEWLSTHCPAVTEKYSSSGLVKRRMAYMSQQMHLQHDMTSMRYNFFIELFKDFGIRDPDFARQALNIFRSARNEVQPFDDVVPALRKLQNKYVLTSYSNGNAQLE
;
A
#
# COMPACT_ATOMS: atom_id res chain seq x y z
N MET A 1 33.34 18.00 7.93
CA MET A 1 33.12 18.06 6.47
C MET A 1 32.86 16.62 6.06
N PHE A 2 31.73 16.32 5.42
CA PHE A 2 31.45 14.95 4.99
C PHE A 2 32.40 14.57 3.86
N ASP A 3 32.80 13.30 3.81
CA ASP A 3 33.52 12.73 2.68
C ASP A 3 32.69 12.87 1.39
N PRO A 4 33.30 12.74 0.20
CA PRO A 4 32.56 12.76 -1.06
C PRO A 4 31.40 11.76 -1.03
N VAL A 5 30.21 12.23 -1.40
CA VAL A 5 29.02 11.39 -1.49
C VAL A 5 28.86 10.98 -2.95
N ASP A 6 28.85 9.68 -3.25
CA ASP A 6 28.65 9.16 -4.60
C ASP A 6 27.22 8.66 -4.85
N VAL A 7 26.51 8.27 -3.77
CA VAL A 7 25.18 7.66 -3.81
C VAL A 7 24.23 8.41 -2.89
N VAL A 8 23.04 8.70 -3.40
CA VAL A 8 21.92 9.23 -2.61
C VAL A 8 20.79 8.22 -2.62
N CYS A 9 20.42 7.72 -1.45
CA CYS A 9 19.31 6.79 -1.25
C CYS A 9 18.10 7.53 -0.68
N PHE A 10 16.94 7.37 -1.31
CA PHE A 10 15.67 7.96 -0.85
C PHE A 10 14.76 6.90 -0.23
N ASP A 11 14.11 7.25 0.88
CA ASP A 11 12.83 6.63 1.19
C ASP A 11 11.76 7.11 0.18
N LEU A 12 10.61 6.45 0.17
CA LEU A 12 9.54 6.69 -0.79
C LEU A 12 8.35 7.41 -0.15
N ASP A 13 7.60 6.69 0.69
CA ASP A 13 6.37 7.19 1.30
C ASP A 13 6.67 8.36 2.25
N ASP A 14 5.92 9.46 2.12
CA ASP A 14 6.14 10.73 2.83
C ASP A 14 7.51 11.39 2.59
N THR A 15 8.28 10.89 1.61
CA THR A 15 9.51 11.52 1.10
C THR A 15 9.33 12.03 -0.32
N LEU A 16 8.87 11.17 -1.23
CA LEU A 16 8.66 11.50 -2.65
C LEU A 16 7.19 11.84 -2.97
N TRP A 17 6.24 11.37 -2.17
CA TRP A 17 4.81 11.66 -2.28
C TRP A 17 4.13 11.52 -0.91
N PRO A 18 2.94 12.12 -0.71
CA PRO A 18 2.17 11.91 0.51
C PRO A 18 1.60 10.50 0.55
N CYS A 19 1.89 9.73 1.60
CA CYS A 19 1.50 8.34 1.74
C CYS A 19 0.00 8.17 2.03
N ARG A 20 -0.53 8.98 2.95
CA ARG A 20 -1.90 8.83 3.44
C ARG A 20 -2.97 8.89 2.33
N PRO A 21 -2.97 9.88 1.40
CA PRO A 21 -3.96 9.93 0.33
C PRO A 21 -3.91 8.71 -0.62
N VAL A 22 -2.71 8.17 -0.85
CA VAL A 22 -2.51 6.97 -1.68
C VAL A 22 -3.14 5.75 -1.02
N LEU A 23 -2.93 5.58 0.29
CA LEU A 23 -3.52 4.48 1.05
C LEU A 23 -5.05 4.62 1.15
N GLU A 24 -5.57 5.81 1.45
CA GLU A 24 -7.01 6.08 1.53
C GLU A 24 -7.71 5.76 0.20
N ARG A 25 -7.13 6.18 -0.94
CA ARG A 25 -7.66 5.85 -2.27
C ARG A 25 -7.62 4.34 -2.52
N ALA A 26 -6.50 3.68 -2.23
CA ALA A 26 -6.38 2.25 -2.44
C ALA A 26 -7.36 1.42 -1.59
N GLU A 27 -7.61 1.84 -0.35
CA GLU A 27 -8.63 1.24 0.51
C GLU A 27 -10.04 1.44 -0.04
N GLN A 28 -10.31 2.64 -0.56
CA GLN A 28 -11.60 2.97 -1.17
C GLN A 28 -11.84 2.16 -2.47
N THR A 29 -10.84 2.01 -3.33
CA THR A 29 -10.94 1.20 -4.57
C THR A 29 -11.25 -0.26 -4.26
N VAL A 30 -10.64 -0.83 -3.21
CA VAL A 30 -10.99 -2.19 -2.76
C VAL A 30 -12.42 -2.23 -2.24
N PHE A 31 -12.85 -1.23 -1.47
CA PHE A 31 -14.20 -1.18 -0.92
C PHE A 31 -15.27 -1.12 -2.04
N GLU A 32 -15.02 -0.35 -3.09
CA GLU A 32 -15.89 -0.30 -4.27
C GLU A 32 -15.96 -1.65 -4.99
N TRP A 33 -14.82 -2.32 -5.17
CA TRP A 33 -14.82 -3.67 -5.75
C TRP A 33 -15.62 -4.66 -4.88
N LEU A 34 -15.45 -4.60 -3.56
CA LEU A 34 -16.21 -5.43 -2.61
C LEU A 34 -17.71 -5.15 -2.70
N SER A 35 -18.14 -3.91 -2.93
CA SER A 35 -19.57 -3.59 -3.04
C SER A 35 -20.27 -4.32 -4.20
N THR A 36 -19.50 -4.67 -5.24
CA THR A 36 -20.02 -5.38 -6.41
C THR A 36 -19.89 -6.90 -6.26
N HIS A 37 -18.77 -7.38 -5.70
CA HIS A 37 -18.44 -8.82 -5.70
C HIS A 37 -18.75 -9.52 -4.36
N CYS A 38 -18.83 -8.76 -3.28
CA CYS A 38 -19.06 -9.24 -1.91
C CYS A 38 -19.96 -8.25 -1.14
N PRO A 39 -21.17 -7.93 -1.60
CA PRO A 39 -22.00 -6.86 -1.04
C PRO A 39 -22.28 -7.04 0.46
N ALA A 40 -22.38 -8.29 0.94
CA ALA A 40 -22.53 -8.59 2.37
C ALA A 40 -21.41 -7.98 3.23
N VAL A 41 -20.18 -7.87 2.71
CA VAL A 41 -19.06 -7.22 3.41
C VAL A 41 -19.33 -5.73 3.58
N THR A 42 -19.76 -5.06 2.51
CA THR A 42 -20.02 -3.61 2.50
C THR A 42 -21.34 -3.21 3.16
N GLU A 43 -22.28 -4.15 3.31
CA GLU A 43 -23.48 -3.98 4.15
C GLU A 43 -23.11 -4.02 5.64
N LYS A 44 -22.15 -4.87 6.03
CA LYS A 44 -21.71 -4.99 7.43
C LYS A 44 -20.70 -3.93 7.84
N TYR A 45 -19.83 -3.49 6.93
CA TYR A 45 -18.75 -2.54 7.22
C TYR A 45 -18.81 -1.35 6.29
N SER A 46 -18.63 -0.15 6.83
CA SER A 46 -18.22 1.00 6.04
C SER A 46 -16.76 0.86 5.58
N SER A 47 -16.33 1.65 4.60
CA SER A 47 -14.93 1.71 4.16
C SER A 47 -13.97 1.92 5.35
N SER A 48 -14.23 2.93 6.18
CA SER A 48 -13.43 3.19 7.40
C SER A 48 -13.56 2.07 8.45
N GLY A 49 -14.71 1.39 8.53
CA GLY A 49 -14.91 0.23 9.40
C GLY A 49 -14.03 -0.95 8.98
N LEU A 50 -13.88 -1.19 7.68
CA LEU A 50 -13.04 -2.26 7.16
C LEU A 50 -11.55 -1.95 7.39
N VAL A 51 -11.14 -0.69 7.26
CA VAL A 51 -9.79 -0.24 7.61
C VAL A 51 -9.49 -0.47 9.08
N LYS A 52 -10.41 -0.08 9.99
CA LYS A 52 -10.27 -0.34 11.43
C LYS A 52 -10.14 -1.82 11.73
N ARG A 53 -10.94 -2.67 11.08
CA ARG A 53 -10.86 -4.12 11.23
C ARG A 53 -9.49 -4.66 10.78
N ARG A 54 -8.97 -4.19 9.64
CA ARG A 54 -7.63 -4.55 9.15
C ARG A 54 -6.54 -4.13 10.14
N MET A 55 -6.63 -2.93 10.72
CA MET A 55 -5.67 -2.48 11.72
C MET A 55 -5.71 -3.33 13.01
N ALA A 56 -6.90 -3.74 13.46
CA ALA A 56 -7.05 -4.64 14.60
C ALA A 56 -6.51 -6.05 14.33
N TYR A 57 -6.63 -6.52 13.08
CA TYR A 57 -5.98 -7.76 12.63
C TYR A 57 -4.46 -7.62 12.68
N MET A 58 -3.91 -6.51 12.14
CA MET A 58 -2.48 -6.24 12.14
C MET A 58 -1.85 -6.22 13.54
N SER A 59 -2.52 -5.60 14.52
CA SER A 59 -1.98 -5.51 15.88
C SER A 59 -1.80 -6.88 16.55
N GLN A 60 -2.45 -7.92 16.03
CA GLN A 60 -2.32 -9.30 16.53
C GLN A 60 -1.20 -10.09 15.81
N GLN A 61 -0.66 -9.57 14.70
CA GLN A 61 0.28 -10.27 13.83
C GLN A 61 1.70 -9.66 13.89
N MET A 62 2.32 -9.65 15.06
CA MET A 62 3.66 -9.03 15.23
C MET A 62 4.73 -9.61 14.29
N HIS A 63 4.64 -10.89 13.93
CA HIS A 63 5.61 -11.55 13.04
C HIS A 63 5.49 -11.11 11.57
N LEU A 64 4.41 -10.43 11.17
CA LEU A 64 4.20 -9.94 9.79
C LEU A 64 4.42 -8.43 9.64
N GLN A 65 4.93 -7.75 10.67
CA GLN A 65 5.15 -6.30 10.62
C GLN A 65 6.09 -5.86 9.49
N HIS A 66 7.01 -6.73 9.08
CA HIS A 66 7.94 -6.48 7.97
C HIS A 66 7.39 -6.92 6.60
N ASP A 67 6.26 -7.64 6.55
CA ASP A 67 5.64 -8.11 5.31
C ASP A 67 4.18 -7.66 5.24
N MET A 68 4.03 -6.38 4.87
CA MET A 68 2.74 -5.72 4.72
C MET A 68 1.89 -6.32 3.60
N THR A 69 2.51 -6.98 2.62
CA THR A 69 1.80 -7.64 1.51
C THR A 69 1.14 -8.91 2.01
N SER A 70 1.89 -9.79 2.68
CA SER A 70 1.36 -11.03 3.26
C SER A 70 0.34 -10.73 4.35
N MET A 71 0.57 -9.72 5.18
CA MET A 71 -0.40 -9.28 6.18
C MET A 71 -1.76 -8.93 5.54
N ARG A 72 -1.76 -8.12 4.47
CA ARG A 72 -3.01 -7.71 3.81
C ARG A 72 -3.67 -8.89 3.10
N TYR A 73 -2.89 -9.77 2.48
CA TYR A 73 -3.42 -10.98 1.87
C TYR A 73 -4.13 -11.88 2.89
N ASN A 74 -3.48 -12.14 4.02
CA ASN A 74 -4.03 -12.97 5.09
C ASN A 74 -5.27 -12.34 5.73
N PHE A 75 -5.29 -11.01 5.87
CA PHE A 75 -6.49 -10.28 6.26
C PHE A 75 -7.66 -10.53 5.31
N PHE A 76 -7.46 -10.46 3.99
CA PHE A 76 -8.53 -10.75 3.03
C PHE A 76 -9.00 -12.19 3.09
N ILE A 77 -8.10 -13.16 3.27
CA ILE A 77 -8.49 -14.57 3.48
C ILE A 77 -9.42 -14.68 4.70
N GLU A 78 -9.06 -14.06 5.82
CA GLU A 78 -9.86 -14.14 7.03
C GLU A 78 -11.20 -13.42 6.88
N LEU A 79 -11.19 -12.24 6.26
CA LEU A 79 -12.39 -11.49 5.93
C LEU A 79 -13.35 -12.34 5.09
N PHE A 80 -12.89 -12.97 4.01
CA PHE A 80 -13.76 -13.75 3.13
C PHE A 80 -14.30 -15.01 3.80
N LYS A 81 -13.51 -15.66 4.65
CA LYS A 81 -13.97 -16.79 5.47
C LYS A 81 -15.14 -16.42 6.38
N ASP A 82 -15.10 -15.25 7.01
CA ASP A 82 -16.20 -14.76 7.88
C ASP A 82 -17.54 -14.59 7.15
N PHE A 83 -17.50 -14.37 5.83
CA PHE A 83 -18.68 -14.22 4.99
C PHE A 83 -18.98 -15.48 4.16
N GLY A 84 -18.32 -16.61 4.46
CA GLY A 84 -18.56 -17.88 3.77
C GLY A 84 -18.05 -17.94 2.34
N ILE A 85 -17.24 -16.97 1.91
CA ILE A 85 -16.61 -16.94 0.58
C ILE A 85 -15.39 -17.85 0.63
N ARG A 86 -15.42 -18.92 -0.17
CA ARG A 86 -14.37 -19.96 -0.19
C ARG A 86 -13.44 -19.89 -1.38
N ASP A 87 -13.71 -18.99 -2.32
CA ASP A 87 -12.88 -18.80 -3.50
C ASP A 87 -11.53 -18.16 -3.10
N PRO A 88 -10.40 -18.88 -3.23
CA PRO A 88 -9.08 -18.35 -2.87
C PRO A 88 -8.65 -17.19 -3.77
N ASP A 89 -9.24 -17.05 -4.96
CA ASP A 89 -8.87 -15.99 -5.90
C ASP A 89 -9.38 -14.63 -5.46
N PHE A 90 -10.45 -14.56 -4.65
CA PHE A 90 -10.98 -13.29 -4.14
C PHE A 90 -9.95 -12.53 -3.30
N ALA A 91 -9.21 -13.24 -2.43
CA ALA A 91 -8.14 -12.63 -1.62
C ALA A 91 -7.02 -12.08 -2.49
N ARG A 92 -6.68 -12.79 -3.58
CA ARG A 92 -5.65 -12.37 -4.53
C ARG A 92 -6.10 -11.17 -5.36
N GLN A 93 -7.35 -11.18 -5.81
CA GLN A 93 -7.95 -10.08 -6.57
C GLN A 93 -8.01 -8.80 -5.72
N ALA A 94 -8.55 -8.88 -4.50
CA ALA A 94 -8.60 -7.73 -3.60
C ALA A 94 -7.20 -7.17 -3.28
N LEU A 95 -6.21 -8.04 -3.09
CA LEU A 95 -4.82 -7.61 -2.90
C LEU A 95 -4.25 -6.92 -4.15
N ASN A 96 -4.49 -7.47 -5.34
CA ASN A 96 -3.99 -6.90 -6.59
C ASN A 96 -4.62 -5.54 -6.88
N ILE A 97 -5.92 -5.39 -6.65
CA ILE A 97 -6.63 -4.12 -6.76
C ILE A 97 -6.04 -3.09 -5.80
N PHE A 98 -5.83 -3.47 -4.53
CA PHE A 98 -5.16 -2.61 -3.57
C PHE A 98 -3.77 -2.18 -4.06
N ARG A 99 -2.95 -3.13 -4.51
CA ARG A 99 -1.57 -2.87 -4.95
C ARG A 99 -1.52 -1.94 -6.16
N SER A 100 -2.37 -2.18 -7.16
CA SER A 100 -2.49 -1.33 -8.35
C SER A 100 -2.81 0.09 -7.93
N ALA A 101 -3.87 0.27 -7.13
CA ALA A 101 -4.26 1.58 -6.66
C ALA A 101 -3.14 2.23 -5.82
N ARG A 102 -2.48 1.49 -4.92
CA ARG A 102 -1.38 2.00 -4.07
C ARG A 102 -0.13 2.41 -4.86
N ASN A 103 0.03 1.99 -6.11
CA ASN A 103 1.15 2.39 -6.97
C ASN A 103 0.84 3.65 -7.80
N GLU A 104 -0.42 4.08 -7.87
CA GLU A 104 -0.80 5.34 -8.51
C GLU A 104 -0.45 6.53 -7.59
N VAL A 105 0.81 6.94 -7.59
CA VAL A 105 1.33 8.01 -6.73
C VAL A 105 1.41 9.35 -7.48
N GLN A 106 1.25 10.43 -6.74
CA GLN A 106 1.52 11.78 -7.23
C GLN A 106 2.70 12.35 -6.43
N PRO A 107 3.88 12.49 -7.05
CA PRO A 107 5.03 13.09 -6.38
C PRO A 107 4.76 14.53 -5.94
N PHE A 108 5.48 14.99 -4.91
CA PHE A 108 5.54 16.42 -4.61
C PHE A 108 6.11 17.21 -5.80
N ASP A 109 5.67 18.46 -5.97
CA ASP A 109 5.97 19.28 -7.15
C ASP A 109 7.49 19.46 -7.40
N ASP A 110 8.28 19.43 -6.33
CA ASP A 110 9.73 19.62 -6.34
C ASP A 110 10.53 18.33 -6.52
N VAL A 111 9.91 17.16 -6.35
CA VAL A 111 10.60 15.85 -6.40
C VAL A 111 11.20 15.58 -7.78
N VAL A 112 10.39 15.66 -8.85
CA VAL A 112 10.89 15.38 -10.21
C VAL A 112 11.99 16.37 -10.62
N PRO A 113 11.84 17.70 -10.42
CA PRO A 113 12.92 18.65 -10.65
C PRO A 113 14.19 18.38 -9.82
N ALA A 114 14.06 17.99 -8.56
CA ALA A 114 15.19 17.71 -7.68
C ALA A 114 15.94 16.45 -8.10
N LEU A 115 15.24 15.34 -8.34
CA LEU A 115 15.85 14.08 -8.79
C LEU A 115 16.58 14.26 -10.12
N ARG A 116 16.01 15.02 -11.08
CA ARG A 116 16.68 15.35 -12.35
C ARG A 116 17.97 16.14 -12.19
N LYS A 117 18.08 16.97 -11.16
CA LYS A 117 19.33 17.70 -10.86
C LYS A 117 20.35 16.81 -10.19
N LEU A 118 19.91 15.97 -9.25
CA LEU A 118 20.77 15.10 -8.46
C LEU A 118 21.36 13.95 -9.28
N GLN A 119 20.61 13.38 -10.23
CA GLN A 119 21.09 12.28 -11.10
C GLN A 119 22.28 12.69 -11.98
N ASN A 120 22.51 13.99 -12.19
CA ASN A 120 23.65 14.49 -12.95
C ASN A 120 24.97 14.40 -12.16
N LYS A 121 24.90 14.14 -10.86
CA LYS A 121 26.05 14.16 -9.94
C LYS A 121 26.18 12.90 -9.09
N TYR A 122 25.07 12.24 -8.78
CA TYR A 122 25.03 11.10 -7.88
C TYR A 122 24.28 9.93 -8.52
N VAL A 123 24.64 8.71 -8.13
CA VAL A 123 23.78 7.55 -8.35
C VAL A 123 22.60 7.67 -7.39
N LEU A 124 21.37 7.65 -7.94
CA LEU A 124 20.16 7.71 -7.13
C LEU A 124 19.59 6.30 -6.98
N THR A 125 19.24 5.93 -5.76
CA THR A 125 18.55 4.68 -5.45
C THR A 125 17.43 4.95 -4.44
N SER A 126 16.54 3.99 -4.27
CA SER A 126 15.55 4.02 -3.19
C SER A 126 15.70 2.82 -2.26
N TYR A 127 15.25 3.01 -1.03
CA TYR A 127 15.10 1.95 -0.04
C TYR A 127 13.85 2.27 0.79
N SER A 128 12.87 1.37 0.77
CA SER A 128 11.63 1.57 1.50
C SER A 128 11.15 0.29 2.17
N ASN A 129 10.53 0.46 3.34
CA ASN A 129 9.81 -0.62 4.03
C ASN A 129 8.43 -0.89 3.40
N GLY A 130 7.98 0.00 2.50
CA GLY A 130 6.73 -0.12 1.78
C GLY A 130 6.78 -1.11 0.62
N ASN A 131 5.62 -1.37 0.04
CA ASN A 131 5.46 -2.19 -1.16
C ASN A 131 5.08 -1.36 -2.40
N ALA A 132 5.51 -0.09 -2.43
CA ALA A 132 5.42 0.75 -3.61
C ALA A 132 6.24 0.11 -4.74
N GLN A 133 5.61 -0.11 -5.88
CA GLN A 133 6.29 -0.59 -7.08
C GLN A 133 5.93 0.34 -8.23
N LEU A 134 6.86 1.22 -8.56
CA LEU A 134 6.76 2.13 -9.69
C LEU A 134 7.51 1.50 -10.86
N GLU A 135 6.93 1.57 -12.06
CA GLU A 135 7.60 1.25 -13.33
C GLU A 135 8.37 2.46 -13.87
#